data_AF-A0AAD5R1K4-F1
#
_entry.id   AF-A0AAD5R1K4-F1
#
_cell.length_a   1.000
_cell.length_b   1.000
_cell.length_c   1.000
_cell.angle_alpha   90.00
_cell.angle_beta   90.00
_cell.angle_gamma   90.00
#
_symmetry.space_group_name_H-M   'P 1'
#
loop_
_entity.id
_entity.type
_entity.pdbx_description
1 polymer ?
#
loop_
_entity_poly.entity_id
_entity_poly.type
_entity_poly.pdbx_seq_one_letter_code
_entity_poly.pdbx_strand_id
1 'polypeptide(L)'
;MELLKVRNMINMCQEKLIEIKEQEAKVNRLQLELEHMYLSSDLSTSQLKKANDAFETFAKSWAKIVTKISEAMNVLTGQDMSDKEMRVAKGIEQWIESCDKILTELARVPKSERVKRLAKLQQQLETQNKNITFLEKDPLKKAILKKGLDIVKKRIEALTEEPSTSKTEADVNSELEDTWCTVGNVDLLDKEVERAEKIVELARKEEMSAEIIEKAETRLAEMVERRRATIAALEKMKAAEEGLQSIAVSVEATSSSDLSIGGTIAELEHAREQLTSYETMKKEAERAAEKMLALDDNVPQTTLTSTRNRIRNLSDQWRNLENAIEDHLNCARKEHRRSVQKKINNEERLLEELEKRLTDSERASDAEECCEHLDNLESLLEKVDSPLEVDESSVPSMDDSFVRESYTRLNEARRRLAEATRERIAALSRAVADCEHFEKQMADIQQWSNTVSTLLDLRKSSDVSALDVPDEYKSAFESGALLQELAREFRNTILVRIKKTLNSLSGGWTRQLITRRNR
;
A
#
# COMPACT_ATOMS: atom_id res chain seq x y z
N MET A 1 48.54 44.13 -78.71
CA MET A 1 48.96 43.91 -80.13
C MET A 1 49.05 42.42 -80.48
N GLU A 2 49.40 41.52 -79.55
CA GLU A 2 49.45 40.07 -79.80
C GLU A 2 48.08 39.38 -79.91
N LEU A 3 47.07 39.82 -79.15
CA LEU A 3 45.71 39.25 -79.19
C LEU A 3 45.00 39.40 -80.55
N LEU A 4 45.26 40.50 -81.27
CA LEU A 4 44.71 40.71 -82.61
C LEU A 4 45.37 39.77 -83.63
N LYS A 5 46.66 39.45 -83.44
CA LYS A 5 47.39 38.49 -84.28
C LYS A 5 46.87 37.06 -84.06
N VAL A 6 46.60 36.67 -82.81
CA VAL A 6 46.03 35.35 -82.49
C VAL A 6 44.64 35.18 -83.09
N ARG A 7 43.76 36.19 -82.97
CA ARG A 7 42.41 36.14 -83.55
C ARG A 7 42.42 36.10 -85.08
N ASN A 8 43.32 36.85 -85.72
CA ASN A 8 43.50 36.77 -87.17
C ASN A 8 44.05 35.40 -87.62
N MET A 9 44.94 34.79 -86.83
CA MET A 9 45.43 33.43 -87.11
C MET A 9 44.33 32.37 -86.94
N ILE A 10 43.47 32.49 -85.93
CA ILE A 10 42.30 31.61 -85.75
C ILE A 10 41.36 31.71 -86.96
N ASN A 11 41.01 32.93 -87.39
CA ASN A 11 40.15 33.13 -88.55
C ASN A 11 40.77 32.55 -89.83
N MET A 12 42.07 32.75 -90.04
CA MET A 12 42.79 32.20 -91.20
C MET A 12 42.84 30.66 -91.16
N CYS A 13 43.04 30.05 -89.99
CA CYS A 13 42.96 28.59 -89.83
C CYS A 13 41.53 28.06 -90.12
N GLN A 14 40.50 28.77 -89.65
CA GLN A 14 39.10 28.41 -89.92
C GLN A 14 38.75 28.52 -91.41
N GLU A 15 39.13 29.60 -92.08
CA GLU A 15 38.94 29.75 -93.54
C GLU A 15 39.63 28.62 -94.31
N LYS A 16 40.87 28.28 -93.93
CA LYS A 16 41.61 27.19 -94.59
C LYS A 16 41.01 25.80 -94.32
N LEU A 17 40.41 25.56 -93.15
CA LEU A 17 39.66 24.34 -92.88
C LEU A 17 38.37 24.24 -93.72
N ILE A 18 37.69 25.36 -93.96
CA ILE A 18 36.52 25.41 -94.85
C ILE A 18 36.95 25.12 -96.29
N GLU A 19 38.01 25.77 -96.79
CA GLU A 19 38.56 25.50 -98.12
C GLU A 19 38.96 24.03 -98.29
N ILE A 20 39.60 23.42 -97.27
CA ILE A 20 39.95 22.00 -97.28
C ILE A 20 38.70 21.15 -97.46
N LYS A 21 37.65 21.43 -96.69
CA LYS A 21 36.38 20.67 -96.74
C LYS A 21 35.68 20.80 -98.09
N GLU A 22 35.78 21.95 -98.74
CA GLU A 22 35.26 22.15 -100.10
C GLU A 22 36.06 21.40 -101.16
N GLN A 23 37.40 21.38 -101.05
CA GLN A 23 38.24 20.63 -102.01
C GLN A 23 38.23 19.12 -101.75
N GLU A 24 37.86 18.66 -100.54
CA GLU A 24 37.74 17.24 -100.19
C GLU A 24 36.82 16.48 -101.16
N ALA A 25 35.72 17.12 -101.59
CA ALA A 25 34.82 16.56 -102.60
C ALA A 25 35.52 16.31 -103.96
N LYS A 26 36.46 17.18 -104.36
CA LYS A 26 37.24 17.00 -105.59
C LYS A 26 38.33 15.94 -105.44
N VAL A 27 38.93 15.83 -104.26
CA VAL A 27 39.88 14.76 -103.94
C VAL A 27 39.20 13.39 -104.00
N ASN A 28 38.00 13.28 -103.43
CA ASN A 28 37.20 12.05 -103.51
C ASN A 28 36.82 11.71 -104.96
N ARG A 29 36.55 12.71 -105.81
CA ARG A 29 36.31 12.50 -107.25
C ARG A 29 37.55 11.99 -107.98
N LEU A 30 38.73 12.53 -107.68
CA LEU A 30 40.00 12.03 -108.24
C LEU A 30 40.28 10.58 -107.82
N GLN A 31 39.90 10.19 -106.60
CA GLN A 31 39.99 8.81 -106.14
C GLN A 31 39.05 7.88 -106.94
N LEU A 32 37.80 8.29 -107.18
CA LEU A 32 36.85 7.53 -108.00
C LEU A 32 37.29 7.45 -109.47
N GLU A 33 37.90 8.50 -110.02
CA GLU A 33 38.47 8.49 -111.38
C GLU A 33 39.67 7.54 -111.47
N LEU A 34 40.50 7.45 -110.42
CA LEU A 34 41.55 6.44 -110.32
C LEU A 34 40.98 5.01 -110.30
N GLU A 35 39.93 4.77 -109.50
CA GLU A 35 39.22 3.48 -109.47
C GLU A 35 38.58 3.12 -110.81
N HIS A 36 38.04 4.10 -111.54
CA HIS A 36 37.50 3.90 -112.89
C HIS A 36 38.61 3.56 -113.90
N MET A 37 39.81 4.16 -113.79
CA MET A 37 40.96 3.78 -114.61
C MET A 37 41.37 2.32 -114.39
N TYR A 38 41.26 1.80 -113.16
CA TYR A 38 41.49 0.37 -112.86
C TYR A 38 40.48 -0.57 -113.53
N LEU A 39 39.28 -0.09 -113.88
CA LEU A 39 38.22 -0.86 -114.55
C LEU A 39 38.27 -0.76 -116.08
N SER A 40 38.92 0.27 -116.63
CA SER A 40 39.07 0.45 -118.08
C SER A 40 40.15 -0.47 -118.68
N SER A 41 39.82 -1.19 -119.76
CA SER A 41 40.69 -2.22 -120.36
C SER A 41 41.83 -1.67 -121.23
N ASP A 42 41.93 -0.35 -121.41
CA ASP A 42 42.80 0.30 -122.39
C ASP A 42 44.16 0.76 -121.82
N LEU A 43 44.40 0.60 -120.51
CA LEU A 43 45.61 1.08 -119.83
C LEU A 43 46.56 -0.07 -119.46
N SER A 44 47.85 0.10 -119.77
CA SER A 44 48.88 -0.87 -119.37
C SER A 44 49.16 -0.81 -117.86
N THR A 45 49.58 -1.93 -117.28
CA THR A 45 49.92 -2.03 -115.84
C THR A 45 50.97 -1.03 -115.37
N SER A 46 51.92 -0.66 -116.24
CA SER A 46 52.93 0.36 -115.98
C SER A 46 52.33 1.77 -115.86
N GLN A 47 51.31 2.09 -116.65
CA GLN A 47 50.63 3.39 -116.61
C GLN A 47 49.71 3.50 -115.39
N LEU A 48 48.98 2.43 -115.06
CA LEU A 48 48.16 2.38 -113.82
C LEU A 48 49.02 2.54 -112.58
N LYS A 49 50.19 1.90 -112.54
CA LYS A 49 51.13 2.06 -111.42
C LYS A 49 51.60 3.51 -111.26
N LYS A 50 51.93 4.21 -112.36
CA LYS A 50 52.31 5.63 -112.30
C LYS A 50 51.18 6.54 -111.81
N ALA A 51 49.94 6.29 -112.24
CA ALA A 51 48.78 7.04 -111.78
C ALA A 51 48.55 6.83 -110.27
N ASN A 52 48.70 5.60 -109.80
CA ASN A 52 48.57 5.26 -108.39
C ASN A 52 49.69 5.88 -107.54
N ASP A 53 50.95 5.78 -107.97
CA ASP A 53 52.09 6.37 -107.26
C ASP A 53 51.95 7.92 -107.16
N ALA A 54 51.43 8.55 -108.22
CA ALA A 54 51.15 9.99 -108.24
C ALA A 54 50.00 10.37 -107.28
N PHE A 55 48.91 9.60 -107.28
CA PHE A 55 47.79 9.83 -106.37
C PHE A 55 48.18 9.57 -104.91
N GLU A 56 48.97 8.54 -104.62
CA GLU A 56 49.43 8.24 -103.27
C GLU A 56 50.35 9.35 -102.74
N THR A 57 51.22 9.90 -103.60
CA THR A 57 52.05 11.06 -103.26
C THR A 57 51.19 12.29 -102.95
N PHE A 58 50.18 12.55 -103.78
CA PHE A 58 49.21 13.63 -103.55
C PHE A 58 48.43 13.44 -102.24
N ALA A 59 47.89 12.24 -101.98
CA ALA A 59 47.11 11.93 -100.79
C ALA A 59 47.94 12.10 -99.50
N LYS A 60 49.22 11.69 -99.52
CA LYS A 60 50.15 11.91 -98.38
C LYS A 60 50.41 13.40 -98.14
N SER A 61 50.60 14.20 -99.19
CA SER A 61 50.75 15.65 -99.07
C SER A 61 49.48 16.34 -98.58
N TRP A 62 48.31 15.93 -99.09
CA TRP A 62 47.00 16.42 -98.66
C TRP A 62 46.76 16.16 -97.17
N ALA A 63 46.92 14.92 -96.72
CA ALA A 63 46.75 14.55 -95.32
C ALA A 63 47.65 15.37 -94.38
N LYS A 64 48.92 15.60 -94.77
CA LYS A 64 49.86 16.38 -93.97
C LYS A 64 49.44 17.84 -93.79
N ILE A 65 48.80 18.44 -94.80
CA ILE A 65 48.28 19.81 -94.73
C ILE A 65 47.08 19.87 -93.78
N VAL A 66 46.12 18.94 -93.92
CA VAL A 66 44.92 18.88 -93.08
C VAL A 66 45.26 18.71 -91.61
N THR A 67 46.18 17.80 -91.28
CA THR A 67 46.61 17.56 -89.90
C THR A 67 47.28 18.79 -89.29
N LYS A 68 48.22 19.43 -90.00
CA LYS A 68 48.92 20.63 -89.47
C LYS A 68 47.99 21.80 -89.18
N ILE A 69 46.99 22.03 -90.02
CA ILE A 69 46.03 23.12 -89.82
C ILE A 69 45.10 22.79 -88.64
N SER A 70 44.68 21.54 -88.49
CA SER A 70 43.84 21.09 -87.38
C SER A 70 44.57 21.15 -86.02
N GLU A 71 45.84 20.76 -85.97
CA GLU A 71 46.69 20.87 -84.77
C GLU A 71 46.90 22.34 -84.37
N ALA A 72 47.20 23.22 -85.33
CA ALA A 72 47.33 24.65 -85.07
C ALA A 72 46.03 25.25 -84.52
N MET A 73 44.88 24.83 -85.05
CA MET A 73 43.57 25.27 -84.54
C MET A 73 43.36 24.85 -83.09
N ASN A 74 43.63 23.59 -82.74
CA ASN A 74 43.46 23.07 -81.38
C ASN A 74 44.32 23.81 -80.34
N VAL A 75 45.57 24.13 -80.69
CA VAL A 75 46.47 24.90 -79.81
C VAL A 75 45.97 26.34 -79.62
N LEU A 76 45.47 26.97 -80.68
CA LEU A 76 44.96 28.34 -80.63
C LEU A 76 43.61 28.45 -79.90
N THR A 77 42.78 27.39 -79.89
CA THR A 77 41.52 27.33 -79.12
C THR A 77 41.70 26.88 -77.66
N GLY A 78 42.82 26.23 -77.32
CA GLY A 78 43.08 25.71 -75.97
C GLY A 78 43.51 26.74 -74.91
N GLN A 79 43.78 28.00 -75.30
CA GLN A 79 44.07 29.11 -74.38
C GLN A 79 42.82 29.95 -74.08
N ASP A 80 41.75 29.30 -73.57
CA ASP A 80 40.47 29.98 -73.35
C ASP A 80 40.29 30.49 -71.91
N MET A 81 39.82 31.74 -71.79
CA MET A 81 39.62 32.54 -70.57
C MET A 81 38.37 32.10 -69.76
N SER A 82 38.14 30.79 -69.63
CA SER A 82 36.90 30.17 -69.09
C SER A 82 36.94 29.84 -67.58
N ASP A 83 38.12 29.82 -66.95
CA ASP A 83 38.27 29.17 -65.64
C ASP A 83 37.83 30.03 -64.42
N LYS A 84 37.80 31.37 -64.51
CA LYS A 84 37.49 32.22 -63.34
C LYS A 84 36.00 32.30 -63.02
N GLU A 85 35.14 32.51 -64.02
CA GLU A 85 33.69 32.59 -63.81
C GLU A 85 33.11 31.25 -63.34
N MET A 86 33.59 30.13 -63.88
CA MET A 86 33.10 28.81 -63.49
C MET A 86 33.45 28.46 -62.04
N ARG A 87 34.62 28.88 -61.54
CA ARG A 87 35.00 28.73 -60.13
C ARG A 87 34.11 29.58 -59.21
N VAL A 88 33.81 30.81 -59.58
CA VAL A 88 32.91 31.68 -58.81
C VAL A 88 31.50 31.09 -58.75
N ALA A 89 30.98 30.61 -59.90
CA ALA A 89 29.67 29.98 -59.96
C ALA A 89 29.58 28.74 -59.06
N LYS A 90 30.61 27.88 -59.08
CA LYS A 90 30.67 26.68 -58.23
C LYS A 90 30.77 27.01 -56.74
N GLY A 91 31.48 28.08 -56.38
CA GLY A 91 31.59 28.55 -54.99
C GLY A 91 30.25 29.05 -54.43
N ILE A 92 29.45 29.74 -55.24
CA ILE A 92 28.11 30.21 -54.84
C ILE A 92 27.17 29.01 -54.64
N GLU A 93 27.22 28.02 -55.52
CA GLU A 93 26.40 26.79 -55.45
C GLU A 93 26.67 26.02 -54.15
N GLN A 94 27.94 25.77 -53.82
CA GLN A 94 28.33 25.09 -52.57
C GLN A 94 27.93 25.85 -51.30
N TRP A 95 27.95 27.19 -51.35
CA TRP A 95 27.50 28.01 -50.23
C TRP A 95 25.99 27.90 -50.02
N ILE A 96 25.18 27.91 -51.10
CA ILE A 96 23.72 27.73 -51.03
C ILE A 96 23.37 26.37 -50.39
N GLU A 97 24.02 25.28 -50.82
CA GLU A 97 23.82 23.94 -50.23
C GLU A 97 24.19 23.89 -48.75
N SER A 98 25.25 24.58 -48.35
CA SER A 98 25.70 24.63 -46.95
C SER A 98 24.75 25.45 -46.07
N CYS A 99 24.12 26.48 -46.61
CA CYS A 99 23.16 27.32 -45.88
C CYS A 99 21.95 26.52 -45.39
N ASP A 100 21.48 25.53 -46.14
CA ASP A 100 20.32 24.71 -45.75
C ASP A 100 20.57 23.94 -44.44
N LYS A 101 21.78 23.38 -44.29
CA LYS A 101 22.22 22.70 -43.07
C LYS A 101 22.31 23.67 -41.89
N ILE A 102 22.94 24.83 -42.10
CA ILE A 102 23.14 25.83 -41.03
C ILE A 102 21.79 26.38 -40.56
N LEU A 103 20.86 26.69 -41.48
CA LEU A 103 19.53 27.20 -41.12
C LEU A 103 18.72 26.17 -40.31
N THR A 104 18.86 24.88 -40.65
CA THR A 104 18.23 23.78 -39.90
C THR A 104 18.80 23.65 -38.48
N GLU A 105 20.11 23.82 -38.30
CA GLU A 105 20.76 23.82 -36.99
C GLU A 105 20.37 25.05 -36.16
N LEU A 106 20.31 26.24 -36.77
CA LEU A 106 19.96 27.49 -36.08
C LEU A 106 18.55 27.50 -35.49
N ALA A 107 17.62 26.73 -36.06
CA ALA A 107 16.28 26.55 -35.50
C ALA A 107 16.29 25.92 -34.09
N ARG A 108 17.34 25.15 -33.74
CA ARG A 108 17.46 24.41 -32.46
C ARG A 108 18.28 25.13 -31.39
N VAL A 109 18.90 26.26 -31.71
CA VAL A 109 19.82 27.00 -30.83
C VAL A 109 19.09 28.13 -30.08
N PRO A 110 19.50 28.50 -28.85
CA PRO A 110 18.90 29.60 -28.07
C PRO A 110 18.89 30.97 -28.78
N LYS A 111 17.89 31.80 -28.47
CA LYS A 111 17.58 33.08 -29.17
C LYS A 111 18.78 34.04 -29.24
N SER A 112 19.54 34.19 -28.15
CA SER A 112 20.68 35.11 -28.07
C SER A 112 21.84 34.75 -29.01
N GLU A 113 22.02 33.46 -29.30
CA GLU A 113 23.05 32.96 -30.21
C GLU A 113 22.54 32.88 -31.66
N ARG A 114 21.25 32.60 -31.86
CA ARG A 114 20.58 32.59 -33.17
C ARG A 114 20.71 33.94 -33.89
N VAL A 115 20.43 35.05 -33.20
CA VAL A 115 20.50 36.41 -33.79
C VAL A 115 21.90 36.75 -34.29
N LYS A 116 22.94 36.44 -33.52
CA LYS A 116 24.34 36.71 -33.90
C LYS A 116 24.78 35.89 -35.12
N ARG A 117 24.32 34.64 -35.23
CA ARG A 117 24.66 33.75 -36.35
C ARG A 117 23.84 34.07 -37.61
N LEU A 118 22.57 34.47 -37.49
CA LEU A 118 21.75 34.96 -38.60
C LEU A 118 22.33 36.24 -39.22
N ALA A 119 22.79 37.19 -38.39
CA ALA A 119 23.44 38.40 -38.89
C ALA A 119 24.69 38.11 -39.75
N LYS A 120 25.50 37.10 -39.35
CA LYS A 120 26.65 36.65 -40.14
C LYS A 120 26.24 36.00 -41.46
N LEU A 121 25.18 35.19 -41.47
CA LEU A 121 24.64 34.60 -42.70
C LEU A 121 24.11 35.67 -43.66
N GLN A 122 23.47 36.70 -43.13
CA GLN A 122 22.97 37.83 -43.93
C GLN A 122 24.11 38.62 -44.59
N GLN A 123 25.20 38.86 -43.86
CA GLN A 123 26.40 39.49 -44.42
C GLN A 123 27.07 38.62 -45.52
N GLN A 124 27.09 37.30 -45.34
CA GLN A 124 27.59 36.38 -46.36
C GLN A 124 26.68 36.36 -47.60
N LEU A 125 25.37 36.41 -47.43
CA LEU A 125 24.40 36.49 -48.52
C LEU A 125 24.61 37.74 -49.39
N GLU A 126 24.86 38.91 -48.78
CA GLU A 126 25.20 40.14 -49.51
C GLU A 126 26.48 39.99 -50.34
N THR A 127 27.47 39.28 -49.81
CA THR A 127 28.73 39.02 -50.50
C THR A 127 28.52 38.10 -51.71
N GLN A 128 27.70 37.06 -51.58
CA GLN A 128 27.38 36.17 -52.70
C GLN A 128 26.50 36.85 -53.76
N ASN A 129 25.59 37.75 -53.37
CA ASN A 129 24.83 38.57 -54.31
C ASN A 129 25.75 39.47 -55.16
N LYS A 130 26.81 40.03 -54.56
CA LYS A 130 27.85 40.77 -55.30
C LYS A 130 28.61 39.82 -56.24
N ASN A 131 29.00 38.63 -55.80
CA ASN A 131 29.70 37.65 -56.64
C ASN A 131 28.87 37.16 -57.83
N ILE A 132 27.54 37.07 -57.71
CA ILE A 132 26.65 36.74 -58.83
C ILE A 132 26.76 37.78 -59.96
N THR A 133 27.02 39.06 -59.65
CA THR A 133 27.15 40.08 -60.70
C THR A 133 28.35 39.83 -61.61
N PHE A 134 29.39 39.13 -61.13
CA PHE A 134 30.60 38.75 -61.87
C PHE A 134 30.36 37.66 -62.94
N LEU A 135 29.22 36.97 -62.89
CA LEU A 135 28.85 35.97 -63.91
C LEU A 135 28.20 36.69 -65.09
N GLU A 136 28.94 36.86 -66.18
CA GLU A 136 28.46 37.57 -67.39
C GLU A 136 28.22 36.62 -68.56
N LYS A 137 28.95 35.50 -68.64
CA LYS A 137 28.91 34.59 -69.80
C LYS A 137 27.74 33.62 -69.83
N ASP A 138 27.21 33.25 -68.67
CA ASP A 138 26.11 32.27 -68.55
C ASP A 138 24.89 32.88 -67.82
N PRO A 139 23.97 33.52 -68.56
CA PRO A 139 22.79 34.16 -67.97
C PRO A 139 21.82 33.16 -67.33
N LEU A 140 21.80 31.90 -67.79
CA LEU A 140 20.94 30.86 -67.24
C LEU A 140 21.45 30.40 -65.87
N LYS A 141 22.76 30.11 -65.76
CA LYS A 141 23.39 29.74 -64.48
C LYS A 141 23.34 30.89 -63.47
N LYS A 142 23.52 32.14 -63.93
CA LYS A 142 23.31 33.35 -63.11
C LYS A 142 21.89 33.42 -62.54
N ALA A 143 20.87 33.14 -63.34
CA ALA A 143 19.48 33.17 -62.91
C ALA A 143 19.15 32.06 -61.89
N ILE A 144 19.69 30.85 -62.09
CA ILE A 144 19.51 29.72 -61.16
C ILE A 144 20.15 30.04 -59.81
N LEU A 145 21.40 30.51 -59.80
CA LEU A 145 22.08 30.87 -58.55
C LEU A 145 21.39 32.04 -57.84
N LYS A 146 20.88 33.03 -58.60
CA LYS A 146 20.13 34.16 -58.04
C LYS A 146 18.84 33.69 -57.34
N LYS A 147 18.10 32.79 -57.97
CA LYS A 147 16.91 32.16 -57.36
C LYS A 147 17.27 31.38 -56.10
N GLY A 148 18.41 30.67 -56.10
CA GLY A 148 18.93 29.98 -54.92
C GLY A 148 19.25 30.94 -53.75
N LEU A 149 19.90 32.07 -54.02
CA LEU A 149 20.15 33.11 -53.01
C LEU A 149 18.84 33.74 -52.48
N ASP A 150 17.84 33.97 -53.34
CA ASP A 150 16.54 34.50 -52.92
C ASP A 150 15.77 33.52 -52.00
N ILE A 151 15.90 32.21 -52.21
CA ILE A 151 15.33 31.19 -51.32
C ILE A 151 16.01 31.22 -49.95
N VAL A 152 17.34 31.31 -49.93
CA VAL A 152 18.11 31.44 -48.67
C VAL A 152 17.72 32.72 -47.94
N LYS A 153 17.55 33.84 -48.66
CA LYS A 153 17.09 35.12 -48.10
C LYS A 153 15.74 34.98 -47.40
N LYS A 154 14.73 34.41 -48.08
CA LYS A 154 13.41 34.19 -47.50
C LYS A 154 13.43 33.30 -46.25
N ARG A 155 14.32 32.30 -46.22
CA ARG A 155 14.47 31.44 -45.05
C ARG A 155 15.17 32.12 -43.88
N ILE A 156 16.15 32.99 -44.15
CA ILE A 156 16.76 33.84 -43.11
C ILE A 156 15.70 34.79 -42.54
N GLU A 157 14.88 35.41 -43.39
CA GLU A 157 13.76 36.28 -42.97
C GLU A 157 12.74 35.51 -42.12
N ALA A 158 12.32 34.31 -42.54
CA ALA A 158 11.39 33.47 -41.78
C ALA A 158 11.90 32.98 -40.41
N LEU A 159 13.22 32.96 -40.19
CA LEU A 159 13.82 32.66 -38.89
C LEU A 159 14.13 33.92 -38.06
N THR A 160 14.03 35.09 -38.69
CA THR A 160 14.23 36.41 -38.06
C THR A 160 12.89 36.99 -37.58
N GLU A 161 11.81 36.76 -38.35
CA GLU A 161 10.45 37.08 -37.97
C GLU A 161 9.78 35.84 -37.34
N GLU A 162 9.62 35.83 -36.02
CA GLU A 162 8.61 34.95 -35.40
C GLU A 162 7.22 35.40 -35.88
N PRO A 163 6.26 34.49 -36.10
CA PRO A 163 4.87 34.87 -36.32
C PRO A 163 4.39 35.62 -35.08
N SER A 164 4.17 36.92 -35.21
CA SER A 164 3.45 37.71 -34.23
C SER A 164 2.04 37.16 -34.10
N THR A 165 1.81 36.33 -33.09
CA THR A 165 0.47 36.12 -32.55
C THR A 165 0.10 37.33 -31.70
N SER A 166 0.10 38.53 -32.28
CA SER A 166 -0.60 39.67 -31.66
C SER A 166 -2.09 39.35 -31.79
N LYS A 167 -2.63 38.65 -30.78
CA LYS A 167 -4.07 38.47 -30.66
C LYS A 167 -4.63 39.85 -30.38
N THR A 168 -5.56 40.32 -31.20
CA THR A 168 -6.16 41.63 -30.99
C THR A 168 -7.01 41.61 -29.71
N GLU A 169 -7.31 42.78 -29.12
CA GLU A 169 -8.24 42.87 -27.98
C GLU A 169 -9.57 42.15 -28.24
N ALA A 170 -10.05 42.17 -29.50
CA ALA A 170 -11.26 41.48 -29.91
C ALA A 170 -11.10 39.94 -29.85
N ASP A 171 -9.92 39.42 -30.19
CA ASP A 171 -9.62 37.99 -30.09
C ASP A 171 -9.55 37.56 -28.62
N VAL A 172 -8.92 38.36 -27.75
CA VAL A 172 -8.88 38.08 -26.30
C VAL A 172 -10.27 38.16 -25.67
N ASN A 173 -11.08 39.14 -26.04
CA ASN A 173 -12.43 39.28 -25.50
C ASN A 173 -13.36 38.16 -25.98
N SER A 174 -13.24 37.70 -27.22
CA SER A 174 -13.98 36.52 -27.69
C SER A 174 -13.56 35.24 -26.96
N GLU A 175 -12.26 35.09 -26.69
CA GLU A 175 -11.74 33.95 -25.92
C GLU A 175 -12.18 33.97 -24.44
N LEU A 176 -12.39 35.15 -23.85
CA LEU A 176 -12.96 35.30 -22.51
C LEU A 176 -14.46 34.97 -22.45
N GLU A 177 -15.17 35.13 -23.57
CA GLU A 177 -16.61 34.80 -23.72
C GLU A 177 -16.87 33.36 -24.16
N ASP A 178 -15.82 32.62 -24.55
CA ASP A 178 -15.92 31.20 -24.87
C ASP A 178 -16.42 30.36 -23.67
N THR A 179 -16.95 29.18 -23.96
CA THR A 179 -17.37 28.22 -22.93
C THR A 179 -16.18 27.72 -22.11
N TRP A 180 -16.17 28.02 -20.81
CA TRP A 180 -15.17 27.55 -19.84
C TRP A 180 -15.60 26.25 -19.15
N CYS A 181 -14.62 25.49 -18.65
CA CYS A 181 -14.92 24.28 -17.90
C CYS A 181 -15.64 24.56 -16.57
N THR A 182 -16.48 23.61 -16.18
CA THR A 182 -17.23 23.61 -14.92
C THR A 182 -16.49 22.81 -13.85
N VAL A 183 -17.00 22.83 -12.62
CA VAL A 183 -16.49 21.99 -11.52
C VAL A 183 -16.55 20.47 -11.82
N GLY A 184 -15.68 19.69 -11.17
CA GLY A 184 -15.73 18.23 -11.14
C GLY A 184 -14.57 17.47 -11.82
N ASN A 185 -13.84 18.10 -12.74
CA ASN A 185 -12.65 17.49 -13.36
C ASN A 185 -11.43 18.40 -13.12
N VAL A 186 -10.53 17.94 -12.24
CA VAL A 186 -9.34 18.70 -11.84
C VAL A 186 -8.39 18.90 -13.01
N ASP A 187 -8.13 17.88 -13.84
CA ASP A 187 -7.19 17.98 -14.96
C ASP A 187 -7.65 18.97 -16.04
N LEU A 188 -8.97 19.07 -16.26
CA LEU A 188 -9.54 20.06 -17.17
C LEU A 188 -9.49 21.46 -16.56
N LEU A 189 -9.81 21.60 -15.28
CA LEU A 189 -9.72 22.88 -14.57
C LEU A 189 -8.27 23.38 -14.48
N ASP A 190 -7.28 22.51 -14.30
CA ASP A 190 -5.86 22.86 -14.34
C ASP A 190 -5.49 23.50 -15.68
N LYS A 191 -5.90 22.88 -16.80
CA LYS A 191 -5.64 23.41 -18.15
C LYS A 191 -6.34 24.74 -18.40
N GLU A 192 -7.57 24.91 -17.92
CA GLU A 192 -8.30 26.17 -18.07
C GLU A 192 -7.76 27.27 -17.15
N VAL A 193 -7.27 26.96 -15.95
CA VAL A 193 -6.55 27.92 -15.11
C VAL A 193 -5.28 28.38 -15.82
N GLU A 194 -4.47 27.46 -16.37
CA GLU A 194 -3.30 27.82 -17.16
C GLU A 194 -3.65 28.67 -18.40
N ARG A 195 -4.80 28.39 -19.03
CA ARG A 195 -5.31 29.20 -20.17
C ARG A 195 -5.68 30.60 -19.70
N ALA A 196 -6.39 30.73 -18.59
CA ALA A 196 -6.78 32.03 -18.01
C ALA A 196 -5.55 32.84 -17.56
N GLU A 197 -4.55 32.21 -16.94
CA GLU A 197 -3.28 32.84 -16.57
C GLU A 197 -2.56 33.39 -17.80
N LYS A 198 -2.46 32.61 -18.88
CA LYS A 198 -1.86 33.06 -20.15
C LYS A 198 -2.62 34.25 -20.74
N ILE A 199 -3.95 34.28 -20.66
CA ILE A 199 -4.75 35.41 -21.14
C ILE A 199 -4.49 36.67 -20.32
N VAL A 200 -4.42 36.56 -18.98
CA VAL A 200 -4.09 37.69 -18.10
C VAL A 200 -2.68 38.22 -18.37
N GLU A 201 -1.69 37.33 -18.53
CA GLU A 201 -0.32 37.72 -18.86
C GLU A 201 -0.24 38.44 -20.21
N LEU A 202 -0.96 37.94 -21.23
CA LEU A 202 -1.03 38.59 -22.55
C LEU A 202 -1.69 39.97 -22.46
N ALA A 203 -2.84 40.08 -21.78
CA ALA A 203 -3.56 41.35 -21.63
C ALA A 203 -2.71 42.42 -20.91
N ARG A 204 -1.95 42.02 -19.88
CA ARG A 204 -1.01 42.91 -19.18
C ARG A 204 0.21 43.28 -20.03
N LYS A 205 0.75 42.32 -20.79
CA LYS A 205 1.95 42.53 -21.60
C LYS A 205 1.70 43.39 -22.83
N GLU A 206 0.51 43.31 -23.41
CA GLU A 206 0.10 44.12 -24.57
C GLU A 206 -0.56 45.45 -24.17
N GLU A 207 -0.56 45.79 -22.87
CA GLU A 207 -1.19 47.01 -22.32
C GLU A 207 -2.62 47.24 -22.83
N MET A 208 -3.42 46.17 -22.84
CA MET A 208 -4.83 46.24 -23.22
C MET A 208 -5.64 47.12 -22.27
N SER A 209 -6.88 47.45 -22.65
CA SER A 209 -7.79 48.25 -21.83
C SER A 209 -8.00 47.66 -20.43
N ALA A 210 -8.13 48.53 -19.43
CA ALA A 210 -8.31 48.14 -18.04
C ALA A 210 -9.53 47.23 -17.83
N GLU A 211 -10.57 47.40 -18.64
CA GLU A 211 -11.80 46.60 -18.61
C GLU A 211 -11.55 45.15 -19.05
N ILE A 212 -10.72 44.92 -20.07
CA ILE A 212 -10.33 43.56 -20.51
C ILE A 212 -9.42 42.90 -19.50
N ILE A 213 -8.50 43.66 -18.89
CA ILE A 213 -7.62 43.15 -17.83
C ILE A 213 -8.45 42.72 -16.61
N GLU A 214 -9.37 43.55 -16.14
CA GLU A 214 -10.25 43.24 -14.99
C GLU A 214 -11.13 42.01 -15.30
N LYS A 215 -11.67 41.92 -16.51
CA LYS A 215 -12.46 40.77 -16.94
C LYS A 215 -11.63 39.48 -16.98
N ALA A 216 -10.41 39.54 -17.52
CA ALA A 216 -9.50 38.40 -17.54
C ALA A 216 -9.11 37.95 -16.11
N GLU A 217 -8.84 38.90 -15.21
CA GLU A 217 -8.52 38.62 -13.81
C GLU A 217 -9.71 38.03 -13.04
N THR A 218 -10.92 38.53 -13.30
CA THR A 218 -12.15 37.99 -12.71
C THR A 218 -12.37 36.54 -13.16
N ARG A 219 -12.17 36.25 -14.46
CA ARG A 219 -12.28 34.88 -15.00
C ARG A 219 -11.23 33.95 -14.43
N LEU A 220 -9.98 34.41 -14.27
CA LEU A 220 -8.95 33.64 -13.60
C LEU A 220 -9.36 33.32 -12.15
N ALA A 221 -9.87 34.30 -11.41
CA ALA A 221 -10.35 34.09 -10.04
C ALA A 221 -11.49 33.06 -9.96
N GLU A 222 -12.45 33.11 -10.89
CA GLU A 222 -13.52 32.11 -10.99
C GLU A 222 -12.97 30.70 -11.25
N MET A 223 -12.04 30.53 -12.20
CA MET A 223 -11.45 29.22 -12.51
C MET A 223 -10.65 28.66 -11.32
N VAL A 224 -9.88 29.52 -10.66
CA VAL A 224 -9.09 29.15 -9.48
C VAL A 224 -10.00 28.70 -8.33
N GLU A 225 -11.13 29.38 -8.09
CA GLU A 225 -12.07 28.96 -7.03
C GLU A 225 -12.79 27.66 -7.41
N ARG A 226 -13.21 27.47 -8.67
CA ARG A 226 -13.79 26.19 -9.13
C ARG A 226 -12.82 25.03 -8.95
N ARG A 227 -11.56 25.23 -9.31
CA ARG A 227 -10.47 24.27 -9.10
C ARG A 227 -10.30 23.96 -7.62
N ARG A 228 -10.16 25.00 -6.79
CA ARG A 228 -9.96 24.87 -5.34
C ARG A 228 -11.10 24.10 -4.67
N ALA A 229 -12.34 24.45 -4.99
CA ALA A 229 -13.51 23.78 -4.44
C ALA A 229 -13.63 22.32 -4.92
N THR A 230 -13.30 22.04 -6.18
CA THR A 230 -13.28 20.67 -6.71
C THR A 230 -12.25 19.80 -5.98
N ILE A 231 -11.02 20.31 -5.79
CA ILE A 231 -9.97 19.60 -5.06
C ILE A 231 -10.39 19.37 -3.60
N ALA A 232 -10.84 20.42 -2.91
CA ALA A 232 -11.27 20.32 -1.52
C ALA A 232 -12.43 19.33 -1.33
N ALA A 233 -13.39 19.29 -2.25
CA ALA A 233 -14.49 18.32 -2.22
C ALA A 233 -13.97 16.89 -2.41
N LEU A 234 -13.10 16.65 -3.40
CA LEU A 234 -12.56 15.33 -3.67
C LEU A 234 -11.68 14.80 -2.52
N GLU A 235 -10.82 15.65 -1.96
CA GLU A 235 -9.95 15.30 -0.83
C GLU A 235 -10.75 14.99 0.42
N LYS A 236 -11.72 15.84 0.79
CA LYS A 236 -12.55 15.61 1.97
C LYS A 236 -13.45 14.39 1.83
N MET A 237 -14.04 14.17 0.64
CA MET A 237 -14.83 12.97 0.37
C MET A 237 -13.97 11.70 0.47
N LYS A 238 -12.76 11.73 -0.10
CA LYS A 238 -11.83 10.60 -0.03
C LYS A 238 -11.39 10.32 1.41
N ALA A 239 -11.05 11.35 2.19
CA ALA A 239 -10.65 11.19 3.58
C ALA A 239 -11.78 10.60 4.44
N ALA A 240 -13.03 11.03 4.22
CA ALA A 240 -14.19 10.47 4.92
C ALA A 240 -14.45 8.99 4.53
N GLU A 241 -14.32 8.66 3.25
CA GLU A 241 -14.43 7.28 2.76
C GLU A 241 -13.34 6.36 3.31
N GLU A 242 -12.08 6.82 3.35
CA GLU A 242 -10.95 6.07 3.92
C GLU A 242 -11.11 5.87 5.43
N GLY A 243 -11.55 6.91 6.15
CA GLY A 243 -11.86 6.81 7.59
C GLY A 243 -12.96 5.79 7.86
N LEU A 244 -14.05 5.84 7.09
CA LEU A 244 -15.15 4.87 7.22
C LEU A 244 -14.69 3.43 6.91
N GLN A 245 -13.91 3.25 5.84
CA GLN A 245 -13.38 1.95 5.47
C GLN A 245 -12.44 1.38 6.53
N SER A 246 -11.61 2.23 7.16
CA SER A 246 -10.74 1.81 8.26
C SER A 246 -11.53 1.29 9.46
N ILE A 247 -12.63 1.95 9.83
CA ILE A 247 -13.50 1.51 10.92
C ILE A 247 -14.19 0.19 10.54
N ALA A 248 -14.69 0.08 9.31
CA ALA A 248 -15.33 -1.15 8.83
C ALA A 248 -14.41 -2.36 8.91
N VAL A 249 -13.15 -2.21 8.48
CA VAL A 249 -12.12 -3.28 8.59
C VAL A 249 -11.85 -3.63 10.05
N SER A 250 -11.79 -2.64 10.95
CA SER A 250 -11.61 -2.90 12.39
C SER A 250 -12.78 -3.72 12.96
N VAL A 251 -14.03 -3.40 12.61
CA VAL A 251 -15.22 -4.11 13.09
C VAL A 251 -15.26 -5.55 12.56
N GLU A 252 -14.87 -5.75 11.30
CA GLU A 252 -14.76 -7.09 10.71
C GLU A 252 -13.66 -7.91 11.38
N ALA A 253 -12.50 -7.29 11.68
CA ALA A 253 -11.42 -7.93 12.42
C ALA A 253 -11.85 -8.36 13.83
N THR A 254 -12.56 -7.51 14.57
CA THR A 254 -13.13 -7.84 15.89
C THR A 254 -14.08 -9.04 15.81
N SER A 255 -14.87 -9.14 14.74
CA SER A 255 -15.79 -10.26 14.52
C SER A 255 -15.09 -11.59 14.22
N SER A 256 -13.86 -11.52 13.69
CA SER A 256 -13.04 -12.69 13.32
C SER A 256 -12.00 -13.10 14.37
N SER A 257 -11.80 -12.28 15.40
CA SER A 257 -10.74 -12.46 16.39
C SER A 257 -11.19 -13.35 17.55
N ASP A 258 -10.27 -14.15 18.09
CA ASP A 258 -10.46 -14.98 19.29
C ASP A 258 -10.41 -14.13 20.57
N LEU A 259 -11.19 -13.06 20.61
CA LEU A 259 -11.29 -12.17 21.76
C LEU A 259 -12.29 -12.74 22.77
N SER A 260 -12.07 -12.42 24.05
CA SER A 260 -13.12 -12.63 25.04
C SER A 260 -14.30 -11.70 24.72
N ILE A 261 -15.51 -12.08 25.14
CA ILE A 261 -16.72 -11.28 24.93
C ILE A 261 -16.54 -9.84 25.46
N GLY A 262 -15.82 -9.67 26.59
CA GLY A 262 -15.49 -8.35 27.13
C GLY A 262 -14.54 -7.55 26.23
N GLY A 263 -13.53 -8.19 25.64
CA GLY A 263 -12.64 -7.58 24.64
C GLY A 263 -13.39 -7.15 23.38
N THR A 264 -14.31 -7.99 22.88
CA THR A 264 -15.18 -7.66 21.73
C THR A 264 -16.04 -6.43 22.02
N ILE A 265 -16.62 -6.32 23.21
CA ILE A 265 -17.42 -5.13 23.60
C ILE A 265 -16.55 -3.87 23.61
N ALA A 266 -15.36 -3.92 24.21
CA ALA A 266 -14.46 -2.77 24.27
C ALA A 266 -14.02 -2.29 22.88
N GLU A 267 -13.68 -3.20 21.97
CA GLU A 267 -13.30 -2.85 20.60
C GLU A 267 -14.46 -2.27 19.80
N LEU A 268 -15.68 -2.82 19.95
CA LEU A 268 -16.87 -2.28 19.31
C LEU A 268 -17.28 -0.91 19.87
N GLU A 269 -17.11 -0.68 21.18
CA GLU A 269 -17.31 0.65 21.79
C GLU A 269 -16.30 1.66 21.27
N HIS A 270 -15.04 1.27 21.13
CA HIS A 270 -14.01 2.10 20.51
C HIS A 270 -14.32 2.40 19.03
N ALA A 271 -14.79 1.42 18.25
CA ALA A 271 -15.22 1.63 16.87
C ALA A 271 -16.40 2.60 16.78
N ARG A 272 -17.35 2.52 17.72
CA ARG A 272 -18.48 3.47 17.83
C ARG A 272 -17.99 4.89 18.14
N GLU A 273 -17.06 5.04 19.08
CA GLU A 273 -16.45 6.34 19.41
C GLU A 273 -15.70 6.93 18.22
N GLN A 274 -14.93 6.11 17.52
CA GLN A 274 -14.28 6.52 16.27
C GLN A 274 -15.32 7.00 15.26
N LEU A 275 -16.39 6.25 15.02
CA LEU A 275 -17.45 6.66 14.10
C LEU A 275 -18.01 8.03 14.49
N THR A 276 -18.34 8.25 15.77
CA THR A 276 -18.80 9.57 16.23
C THR A 276 -17.77 10.69 16.06
N SER A 277 -16.47 10.41 16.17
CA SER A 277 -15.42 11.42 15.95
C SER A 277 -15.33 11.84 14.47
N TYR A 278 -15.50 10.89 13.54
CA TYR A 278 -15.47 11.12 12.10
C TYR A 278 -16.77 11.75 11.55
N GLU A 279 -17.86 11.84 12.33
CA GLU A 279 -19.13 12.45 11.91
C GLU A 279 -18.97 13.92 11.45
N THR A 280 -18.05 14.65 12.09
CA THR A 280 -17.69 16.02 11.70
C THR A 280 -17.05 16.06 10.31
N MET A 281 -16.10 15.15 10.05
CA MET A 281 -15.42 15.00 8.77
C MET A 281 -16.39 14.61 7.66
N LYS A 282 -17.33 13.69 7.93
CA LYS A 282 -18.41 13.33 7.00
C LYS A 282 -19.23 14.56 6.60
N LYS A 283 -19.74 15.32 7.58
CA LYS A 283 -20.53 16.54 7.31
C LYS A 283 -19.73 17.58 6.54
N GLU A 284 -18.45 17.73 6.83
CA GLU A 284 -17.59 18.64 6.08
C GLU A 284 -17.35 18.19 4.64
N ALA A 285 -17.22 16.89 4.38
CA ALA A 285 -17.08 16.32 3.06
C ALA A 285 -18.36 16.54 2.23
N GLU A 286 -19.52 16.25 2.82
CA GLU A 286 -20.83 16.49 2.19
C GLU A 286 -21.02 17.98 1.85
N ARG A 287 -20.77 18.88 2.80
CA ARG A 287 -20.85 20.33 2.56
C ARG A 287 -19.86 20.81 1.50
N ALA A 288 -18.64 20.28 1.47
CA ALA A 288 -17.64 20.66 0.47
C ALA A 288 -18.08 20.22 -0.94
N ALA A 289 -18.64 19.01 -1.07
CA ALA A 289 -19.18 18.50 -2.32
C ALA A 289 -20.43 19.29 -2.77
N GLU A 290 -21.32 19.67 -1.87
CA GLU A 290 -22.46 20.54 -2.18
C GLU A 290 -22.03 21.95 -2.57
N LYS A 291 -21.08 22.55 -1.85
CA LYS A 291 -20.51 23.86 -2.17
C LYS A 291 -19.87 23.84 -3.57
N MET A 292 -19.13 22.79 -3.91
CA MET A 292 -18.55 22.62 -5.24
C MET A 292 -19.65 22.63 -6.31
N LEU A 293 -20.73 21.88 -6.13
CA LEU A 293 -21.85 21.83 -7.08
C LEU A 293 -22.62 23.16 -7.18
N ALA A 294 -22.60 23.99 -6.14
CA ALA A 294 -23.30 25.28 -6.10
C ALA A 294 -22.50 26.44 -6.73
N LEU A 295 -21.24 26.22 -7.14
CA LEU A 295 -20.40 27.26 -7.76
C LEU A 295 -20.75 27.55 -9.23
N ASP A 296 -21.52 26.67 -9.88
CA ASP A 296 -21.88 26.81 -11.28
C ASP A 296 -23.29 26.24 -11.50
N ASP A 297 -24.13 26.96 -12.24
CA ASP A 297 -25.49 26.52 -12.56
C ASP A 297 -25.49 25.52 -13.73
N ASN A 298 -24.42 25.47 -14.53
CA ASN A 298 -24.30 24.64 -15.74
C ASN A 298 -23.46 23.37 -15.53
N VAL A 299 -23.37 22.86 -14.29
CA VAL A 299 -22.62 21.62 -14.02
C VAL A 299 -23.20 20.45 -14.83
N PRO A 300 -22.34 19.68 -15.54
CA PRO A 300 -22.76 18.50 -16.28
C PRO A 300 -23.57 17.54 -15.40
N GLN A 301 -24.69 17.05 -15.94
CA GLN A 301 -25.56 16.11 -15.22
C GLN A 301 -24.84 14.84 -14.77
N THR A 302 -23.83 14.41 -15.52
CA THR A 302 -22.97 13.27 -15.16
C THR A 302 -22.18 13.53 -13.87
N THR A 303 -21.52 14.68 -13.76
CA THR A 303 -20.78 15.11 -12.56
C THR A 303 -21.72 15.27 -11.38
N LEU A 304 -22.84 15.96 -11.57
CA LEU A 304 -23.82 16.22 -10.53
C LEU A 304 -24.47 14.93 -10.01
N THR A 305 -24.82 13.99 -10.89
CA THR A 305 -25.33 12.67 -10.49
C THR A 305 -24.25 11.84 -9.80
N SER A 306 -23.01 11.84 -10.31
CA SER A 306 -21.89 11.11 -9.72
C SER A 306 -21.58 11.59 -8.30
N THR A 307 -21.43 12.89 -8.10
CA THR A 307 -21.16 13.49 -6.78
C THR A 307 -22.31 13.23 -5.80
N ARG A 308 -23.57 13.37 -6.23
CA ARG A 308 -24.74 13.09 -5.38
C ARG A 308 -24.83 11.61 -5.01
N ASN A 309 -24.55 10.71 -5.94
CA ASN A 309 -24.50 9.27 -5.66
C ASN A 309 -23.38 8.94 -4.66
N ARG A 310 -22.22 9.60 -4.77
CA ARG A 310 -21.10 9.43 -3.84
C ARG A 310 -21.44 9.91 -2.43
N ILE A 311 -22.07 11.09 -2.29
CA ILE A 311 -22.62 11.59 -1.01
C ILE A 311 -23.62 10.59 -0.42
N ARG A 312 -24.59 10.15 -1.23
CA ARG A 312 -25.61 9.18 -0.78
C ARG A 312 -25.00 7.86 -0.33
N ASN A 313 -24.04 7.34 -1.10
CA ASN A 313 -23.35 6.10 -0.77
C ASN A 313 -22.55 6.23 0.53
N LEU A 314 -21.81 7.32 0.73
CA LEU A 314 -21.11 7.59 1.99
C LEU A 314 -22.08 7.60 3.17
N SER A 315 -23.20 8.31 3.03
CA SER A 315 -24.24 8.38 4.07
C SER A 315 -24.92 7.03 4.34
N ASP A 316 -25.18 6.23 3.31
CA ASP A 316 -25.77 4.90 3.46
C ASP A 316 -24.80 3.89 4.08
N GLN A 317 -23.52 3.88 3.65
CA GLN A 317 -22.47 3.05 4.26
C GLN A 317 -22.24 3.42 5.73
N TRP A 318 -22.24 4.71 6.05
CA TRP A 318 -22.14 5.19 7.42
C TRP A 318 -23.24 4.65 8.32
N ARG A 319 -24.50 4.81 7.89
CA ARG A 319 -25.67 4.31 8.63
C ARG A 319 -25.65 2.79 8.76
N ASN A 320 -25.24 2.08 7.71
CA ASN A 320 -25.13 0.62 7.75
C ASN A 320 -24.07 0.17 8.76
N LEU A 321 -22.92 0.84 8.83
CA LEU A 321 -21.87 0.53 9.79
C LEU A 321 -22.28 0.87 11.22
N GLU A 322 -22.95 2.01 11.44
CA GLU A 322 -23.51 2.39 12.74
C GLU A 322 -24.49 1.33 13.26
N ASN A 323 -25.44 0.90 12.41
CA ASN A 323 -26.39 -0.15 12.74
C ASN A 323 -25.68 -1.48 13.02
N ALA A 324 -24.68 -1.85 12.21
CA ALA A 324 -23.93 -3.09 12.40
C ALA A 324 -23.16 -3.10 13.73
N ILE A 325 -22.49 -1.99 14.08
CA ILE A 325 -21.79 -1.85 15.37
C ILE A 325 -22.79 -1.97 16.52
N GLU A 326 -23.94 -1.30 16.45
CA GLU A 326 -24.94 -1.34 17.51
C GLU A 326 -25.60 -2.73 17.64
N ASP A 327 -25.89 -3.40 16.52
CA ASP A 327 -26.41 -4.77 16.51
C ASP A 327 -25.39 -5.75 17.11
N HIS A 328 -24.11 -5.62 16.75
CA HIS A 328 -23.03 -6.46 17.30
C HIS A 328 -22.83 -6.18 18.79
N LEU A 329 -22.87 -4.93 19.24
CA LEU A 329 -22.82 -4.56 20.66
C LEU A 329 -24.00 -5.15 21.43
N ASN A 330 -25.21 -5.06 20.88
CA ASN A 330 -26.40 -5.61 21.53
C ASN A 330 -26.34 -7.14 21.63
N CYS A 331 -25.84 -7.81 20.59
CA CYS A 331 -25.59 -9.25 20.61
C CYS A 331 -24.54 -9.61 21.67
N ALA A 332 -23.38 -8.97 21.65
CA ALA A 332 -22.28 -9.22 22.57
C ALA A 332 -22.70 -8.97 24.03
N ARG A 333 -23.39 -7.86 24.33
CA ARG A 333 -23.92 -7.55 25.66
C ARG A 333 -24.97 -8.57 26.12
N LYS A 334 -25.84 -9.04 25.23
CA LYS A 334 -26.83 -10.07 25.54
C LYS A 334 -26.18 -11.41 25.83
N GLU A 335 -25.17 -11.79 25.07
CA GLU A 335 -24.40 -13.01 25.29
C GLU A 335 -23.58 -12.93 26.58
N HIS A 336 -22.93 -11.78 26.83
CA HIS A 336 -22.22 -11.52 28.07
C HIS A 336 -23.13 -11.66 29.29
N ARG A 337 -24.33 -11.03 29.26
CA ARG A 337 -25.35 -11.19 30.32
C ARG A 337 -25.79 -12.64 30.52
N ARG A 338 -26.03 -13.39 29.44
CA ARG A 338 -26.39 -14.81 29.53
C ARG A 338 -25.28 -15.64 30.16
N SER A 339 -24.02 -15.37 29.79
CA SER A 339 -22.84 -16.04 30.34
C SER A 339 -22.70 -15.76 31.83
N VAL A 340 -22.80 -14.49 32.24
CA VAL A 340 -22.73 -14.08 33.65
C VAL A 340 -23.89 -14.68 34.44
N GLN A 341 -25.12 -14.60 33.95
CA GLN A 341 -26.28 -15.19 34.64
C GLN A 341 -26.13 -16.71 34.81
N LYS A 342 -25.60 -17.41 33.79
CA LYS A 342 -25.33 -18.84 33.88
C LYS A 342 -24.30 -19.15 34.98
N LYS A 343 -23.25 -18.33 35.10
CA LYS A 343 -22.25 -18.45 36.17
C LYS A 343 -22.87 -18.21 37.56
N ILE A 344 -23.67 -17.15 37.69
CA ILE A 344 -24.41 -16.84 38.94
C ILE A 344 -25.30 -18.02 39.34
N ASN A 345 -26.16 -18.50 38.43
CA ASN A 345 -27.07 -19.62 38.74
C ASN A 345 -26.33 -20.91 39.13
N ASN A 346 -25.17 -21.18 38.51
CA ASN A 346 -24.35 -22.34 38.86
C ASN A 346 -23.78 -22.22 40.27
N GLU A 347 -23.34 -21.02 40.66
CA GLU A 347 -22.82 -20.74 41.99
C GLU A 347 -23.93 -20.76 43.05
N GLU A 348 -25.10 -20.18 42.77
CA GLU A 348 -26.27 -20.25 43.66
C GLU A 348 -26.63 -21.71 43.96
N ARG A 349 -26.66 -22.58 42.93
CA ARG A 349 -26.90 -24.01 43.11
C ARG A 349 -25.82 -24.70 43.96
N LEU A 350 -24.55 -24.30 43.80
CA LEU A 350 -23.44 -24.83 44.61
C LEU A 350 -23.60 -24.43 46.08
N LEU A 351 -23.99 -23.18 46.34
CA LEU A 351 -24.25 -22.69 47.70
C LEU A 351 -25.48 -23.33 48.32
N GLU A 352 -26.56 -23.54 47.57
CA GLU A 352 -27.75 -24.29 48.03
C GLU A 352 -27.40 -25.74 48.39
N GLU A 353 -26.56 -26.40 47.59
CA GLU A 353 -26.08 -27.75 47.89
C GLU A 353 -25.21 -27.77 49.16
N LEU A 354 -24.31 -26.79 49.32
CA LEU A 354 -23.49 -26.65 50.52
C LEU A 354 -24.34 -26.39 51.76
N GLU A 355 -25.31 -25.48 51.69
CA GLU A 355 -26.22 -25.16 52.79
C GLU A 355 -27.06 -26.40 53.18
N LYS A 356 -27.57 -27.15 52.20
CA LYS A 356 -28.28 -28.41 52.46
C LYS A 356 -27.38 -29.42 53.17
N ARG A 357 -26.16 -29.66 52.67
CA ARG A 357 -25.23 -30.61 53.29
C ARG A 357 -24.80 -30.17 54.69
N LEU A 358 -24.67 -28.87 54.91
CA LEU A 358 -24.40 -28.31 56.23
C LEU A 358 -25.51 -28.68 57.21
N THR A 359 -26.78 -28.47 56.82
CA THR A 359 -27.94 -28.82 57.66
C THR A 359 -28.09 -30.33 57.87
N ASP A 360 -27.90 -31.14 56.83
CA ASP A 360 -27.99 -32.61 56.94
C ASP A 360 -26.92 -33.14 57.90
N SER A 361 -25.71 -32.57 57.87
CA SER A 361 -24.61 -32.97 58.74
C SER A 361 -24.93 -32.81 60.22
N GLU A 362 -25.82 -31.90 60.62
CA GLU A 362 -26.23 -31.71 62.02
C GLU A 362 -26.92 -32.93 62.61
N ARG A 363 -27.48 -33.79 61.75
CA ARG A 363 -28.24 -34.98 62.12
C ARG A 363 -27.38 -36.25 62.21
N ALA A 364 -26.09 -36.17 61.88
CA ALA A 364 -25.16 -37.29 61.95
C ALA A 364 -25.14 -37.90 63.36
N SER A 365 -25.28 -39.22 63.43
CA SER A 365 -25.53 -39.96 64.67
C SER A 365 -24.39 -40.89 65.08
N ASP A 366 -23.59 -41.36 64.13
CA ASP A 366 -22.43 -42.21 64.35
C ASP A 366 -21.17 -41.69 63.63
N ALA A 367 -20.04 -42.39 63.84
CA ALA A 367 -18.75 -41.98 63.31
C ALA A 367 -18.66 -42.13 61.78
N GLU A 368 -19.36 -43.11 61.20
CA GLU A 368 -19.37 -43.35 59.75
C GLU A 368 -20.13 -42.23 59.03
N GLU A 369 -21.33 -41.89 59.51
CA GLU A 369 -22.10 -40.75 59.02
C GLU A 369 -21.33 -39.43 59.19
N CYS A 370 -20.61 -39.25 60.31
CA CYS A 370 -19.77 -38.07 60.52
C CYS A 370 -18.64 -37.96 59.47
N CYS A 371 -17.97 -39.07 59.15
CA CYS A 371 -16.92 -39.11 58.12
C CYS A 371 -17.48 -38.82 56.73
N GLU A 372 -18.62 -39.43 56.35
CA GLU A 372 -19.25 -39.16 55.05
C GLU A 372 -19.64 -37.68 54.90
N HIS A 373 -20.22 -37.09 55.95
CA HIS A 373 -20.57 -35.67 55.93
C HIS A 373 -19.33 -34.76 55.88
N LEU A 374 -18.24 -35.16 56.54
CA LEU A 374 -16.97 -34.44 56.51
C LEU A 374 -16.38 -34.41 55.10
N ASP A 375 -16.26 -35.57 54.44
CA ASP A 375 -15.74 -35.66 53.07
C ASP A 375 -16.56 -34.83 52.08
N ASN A 376 -17.89 -34.89 52.20
CA ASN A 376 -18.81 -34.11 51.36
C ASN A 376 -18.66 -32.60 51.56
N LEU A 377 -18.54 -32.14 52.82
CA LEU A 377 -18.39 -30.72 53.14
C LEU A 377 -17.01 -30.20 52.72
N GLU A 378 -15.94 -30.97 52.89
CA GLU A 378 -14.60 -30.60 52.45
C GLU A 378 -14.54 -30.44 50.92
N SER A 379 -15.10 -31.39 50.17
CA SER A 379 -15.13 -31.31 48.70
C SER A 379 -15.94 -30.13 48.17
N LEU A 380 -17.07 -29.81 48.81
CA LEU A 380 -17.88 -28.65 48.42
C LEU A 380 -17.22 -27.33 48.83
N LEU A 381 -16.58 -27.28 50.01
CA LEU A 381 -15.84 -26.10 50.47
C LEU A 381 -14.66 -25.78 49.55
N GLU A 382 -13.93 -26.78 49.06
CA GLU A 382 -12.83 -26.56 48.10
C GLU A 382 -13.33 -25.86 46.83
N LYS A 383 -14.49 -26.28 46.31
CA LYS A 383 -15.13 -25.63 45.15
C LYS A 383 -15.57 -24.20 45.49
N VAL A 384 -16.12 -23.98 46.68
CA VAL A 384 -16.55 -22.66 47.17
C VAL A 384 -15.38 -21.77 47.60
N ASP A 385 -14.17 -22.29 47.77
CA ASP A 385 -12.97 -21.49 48.01
C ASP A 385 -12.26 -21.10 46.71
N SER A 386 -12.53 -21.79 45.60
CA SER A 386 -12.02 -21.45 44.27
C SER A 386 -12.59 -20.12 43.77
N PRO A 387 -11.76 -19.10 43.47
CA PRO A 387 -12.24 -17.74 43.21
C PRO A 387 -13.27 -17.72 42.10
N LEU A 388 -14.36 -16.98 42.33
CA LEU A 388 -15.41 -16.86 41.35
C LEU A 388 -14.84 -16.15 40.10
N GLU A 389 -14.71 -16.88 38.99
CA GLU A 389 -14.23 -16.33 37.71
C GLU A 389 -15.30 -15.47 37.02
N VAL A 390 -15.74 -14.42 37.71
CA VAL A 390 -16.48 -13.34 37.08
C VAL A 390 -15.47 -12.22 36.90
N ASP A 391 -15.24 -11.87 35.64
CA ASP A 391 -14.35 -10.78 35.28
C ASP A 391 -14.92 -9.47 35.83
N GLU A 392 -14.49 -9.10 37.04
CA GLU A 392 -14.93 -7.89 37.75
C GLU A 392 -14.66 -6.62 36.94
N SER A 393 -13.74 -6.67 35.97
CA SER A 393 -13.42 -5.55 35.09
C SER A 393 -14.50 -5.28 34.01
N SER A 394 -15.39 -6.24 33.73
CA SER A 394 -16.49 -6.12 32.77
C SER A 394 -17.87 -5.91 33.40
N VAL A 395 -17.98 -6.02 34.74
CA VAL A 395 -19.17 -5.65 35.54
C VAL A 395 -19.50 -4.14 35.53
N PRO A 396 -18.55 -3.18 35.40
CA PRO A 396 -18.85 -1.76 35.41
C PRO A 396 -19.61 -1.27 34.16
N SER A 397 -19.52 -1.99 33.04
CA SER A 397 -20.24 -1.67 31.78
C SER A 397 -21.71 -2.11 31.81
N MET A 398 -22.10 -2.97 32.76
CA MET A 398 -23.50 -3.27 32.98
C MET A 398 -24.15 -2.16 33.81
N ASP A 399 -24.97 -1.33 33.16
CA ASP A 399 -25.96 -0.43 33.77
C ASP A 399 -26.96 -1.16 34.71
N ASP A 400 -26.90 -2.48 34.78
CA ASP A 400 -27.81 -3.31 35.56
C ASP A 400 -27.34 -3.40 37.02
N SER A 401 -27.73 -2.41 37.84
CA SER A 401 -27.67 -2.42 39.31
C SER A 401 -28.05 -3.78 39.92
N PHE A 402 -28.98 -4.49 39.28
CA PHE A 402 -29.45 -5.82 39.68
C PHE A 402 -28.37 -6.92 39.62
N VAL A 403 -27.51 -6.92 38.60
CA VAL A 403 -26.43 -7.92 38.47
C VAL A 403 -25.36 -7.67 39.53
N ARG A 404 -25.04 -6.39 39.77
CA ARG A 404 -24.11 -5.98 40.82
C ARG A 404 -24.61 -6.35 42.21
N GLU A 405 -25.88 -6.06 42.51
CA GLU A 405 -26.52 -6.42 43.79
C GLU A 405 -26.66 -7.93 43.97
N SER A 406 -26.92 -8.68 42.91
CA SER A 406 -26.97 -10.15 42.98
C SER A 406 -25.58 -10.73 43.22
N TYR A 407 -24.54 -10.16 42.61
CA TYR A 407 -23.15 -10.55 42.85
C TYR A 407 -22.69 -10.28 44.28
N THR A 408 -23.01 -9.10 44.83
CA THR A 408 -22.64 -8.76 46.21
C THR A 408 -23.35 -9.68 47.21
N ARG A 409 -24.65 -9.94 47.01
CA ARG A 409 -25.41 -10.90 47.83
C ARG A 409 -24.83 -12.32 47.74
N LEU A 410 -24.46 -12.76 46.53
CA LEU A 410 -23.86 -14.06 46.31
C LEU A 410 -22.51 -14.19 47.02
N ASN A 411 -21.65 -13.17 46.93
CA ASN A 411 -20.34 -13.17 47.56
C ASN A 411 -20.42 -13.12 49.10
N GLU A 412 -21.42 -12.41 49.64
CA GLU A 412 -21.71 -12.41 51.07
C GLU A 412 -22.21 -13.78 51.55
N ALA A 413 -23.16 -14.39 50.82
CA ALA A 413 -23.64 -15.75 51.10
C ALA A 413 -22.51 -16.77 51.04
N ARG A 414 -21.64 -16.66 50.04
CA ARG A 414 -20.45 -17.49 49.86
C ARG A 414 -19.52 -17.42 51.06
N ARG A 415 -19.16 -16.22 51.51
CA ARG A 415 -18.30 -16.02 52.69
C ARG A 415 -18.93 -16.62 53.95
N ARG A 416 -20.21 -16.30 54.20
CA ARG A 416 -20.96 -16.80 55.36
C ARG A 416 -21.03 -18.33 55.40
N LEU A 417 -21.39 -18.96 54.28
CA LEU A 417 -21.51 -20.42 54.20
C LEU A 417 -20.14 -21.11 54.29
N ALA A 418 -19.09 -20.53 53.70
CA ALA A 418 -17.74 -21.06 53.82
C ALA A 418 -17.24 -21.04 55.26
N GLU A 419 -17.46 -19.93 55.99
CA GLU A 419 -17.14 -19.85 57.43
C GLU A 419 -17.92 -20.88 58.25
N ALA A 420 -19.24 -20.95 58.08
CA ALA A 420 -20.07 -21.93 58.79
C ALA A 420 -19.66 -23.39 58.48
N THR A 421 -19.27 -23.68 57.24
CA THR A 421 -18.80 -25.00 56.82
C THR A 421 -17.48 -25.36 57.49
N ARG A 422 -16.51 -24.44 57.54
CA ARG A 422 -15.24 -24.66 58.25
C ARG A 422 -15.46 -24.97 59.72
N GLU A 423 -16.35 -24.22 60.38
CA GLU A 423 -16.70 -24.49 61.77
C GLU A 423 -17.35 -25.86 61.96
N ARG A 424 -18.23 -26.27 61.02
CA ARG A 424 -18.88 -27.57 61.07
C ARG A 424 -17.92 -28.72 60.80
N ILE A 425 -17.04 -28.61 59.82
CA ILE A 425 -15.97 -29.58 59.56
C ILE A 425 -15.15 -29.76 60.84
N ALA A 426 -14.68 -28.68 61.46
CA ALA A 426 -13.92 -28.75 62.70
C ALA A 426 -14.69 -29.41 63.86
N ALA A 427 -16.02 -29.31 63.89
CA ALA A 427 -16.87 -29.99 64.87
C ALA A 427 -17.01 -31.49 64.57
N LEU A 428 -17.20 -31.87 63.31
CA LEU A 428 -17.28 -33.26 62.88
C LEU A 428 -15.94 -33.99 63.07
N SER A 429 -14.80 -33.38 62.70
CA SER A 429 -13.48 -33.99 62.91
C SER A 429 -13.20 -34.29 64.38
N ARG A 430 -13.65 -33.40 65.29
CA ARG A 430 -13.55 -33.63 66.73
C ARG A 430 -14.45 -34.79 67.19
N ALA A 431 -15.68 -34.87 66.67
CA ALA A 431 -16.58 -35.97 66.99
C ALA A 431 -16.03 -37.33 66.52
N VAL A 432 -15.47 -37.40 65.31
CA VAL A 432 -14.80 -38.60 64.79
C VAL A 432 -13.63 -39.01 65.68
N ALA A 433 -12.75 -38.06 66.03
CA ALA A 433 -11.61 -38.34 66.92
C ALA A 433 -12.04 -38.84 68.32
N ASP A 434 -13.13 -38.29 68.86
CA ASP A 434 -13.72 -38.76 70.13
C ASP A 434 -14.28 -40.19 70.01
N CYS A 435 -14.91 -40.52 68.87
CA CYS A 435 -15.38 -41.88 68.57
C CYS A 435 -14.23 -42.88 68.46
N GLU A 436 -13.19 -42.56 67.69
CA GLU A 436 -11.97 -43.39 67.57
C GLU A 436 -11.30 -43.62 68.94
N HIS A 437 -11.24 -42.57 69.76
CA HIS A 437 -10.70 -42.67 71.12
C HIS A 437 -11.54 -43.60 72.00
N PHE A 438 -12.87 -43.51 71.92
CA PHE A 438 -13.78 -44.37 72.66
C PHE A 438 -13.66 -45.83 72.23
N GLU A 439 -13.58 -46.11 70.92
CA GLU A 439 -13.38 -47.47 70.40
C GLU A 439 -12.08 -48.08 70.90
N LYS A 440 -10.98 -47.30 70.92
CA LYS A 440 -9.71 -47.75 71.48
C LYS A 440 -9.82 -48.10 72.97
N GLN A 441 -10.49 -47.26 73.77
CA GLN A 441 -10.73 -47.55 75.18
C GLN A 441 -11.57 -48.83 75.37
N MET A 442 -12.59 -49.04 74.54
CA MET A 442 -13.40 -50.25 74.57
C MET A 442 -12.59 -51.50 74.21
N ALA A 443 -11.69 -51.42 73.22
CA ALA A 443 -10.78 -52.49 72.87
C ALA A 443 -9.83 -52.83 74.04
N ASP A 444 -9.26 -51.81 74.71
CA ASP A 444 -8.40 -51.99 75.88
C ASP A 444 -9.16 -52.68 77.04
N ILE A 445 -10.41 -52.27 77.29
CA ILE A 445 -11.27 -52.89 78.32
C ILE A 445 -11.61 -54.33 77.94
N GLN A 446 -11.92 -54.61 76.66
CA GLN A 446 -12.20 -55.96 76.19
C GLN A 446 -10.97 -56.86 76.34
N GLN A 447 -9.78 -56.37 75.98
CA GLN A 447 -8.52 -57.09 76.16
C GLN A 447 -8.23 -57.37 77.64
N TRP A 448 -8.44 -56.37 78.51
CA TRP A 448 -8.32 -56.56 79.95
C TRP A 448 -9.31 -57.60 80.47
N SER A 449 -10.58 -57.52 80.07
CA SER A 449 -11.62 -58.47 80.46
C SER A 449 -11.26 -59.89 80.01
N ASN A 450 -10.80 -60.07 78.78
CA ASN A 450 -10.35 -61.36 78.26
C ASN A 450 -9.18 -61.91 79.09
N THR A 451 -8.20 -61.07 79.41
CA THR A 451 -7.04 -61.44 80.23
C THR A 451 -7.48 -61.90 81.62
N VAL A 452 -8.40 -61.17 82.26
CA VAL A 452 -8.96 -61.54 83.56
C VAL A 452 -9.73 -62.86 83.48
N SER A 453 -10.57 -63.05 82.45
CA SER A 453 -11.28 -64.31 82.24
C SER A 453 -10.30 -65.48 82.07
N THR A 454 -9.24 -65.34 81.27
CA THR A 454 -8.20 -66.37 81.14
C THR A 454 -7.49 -66.67 82.46
N LEU A 455 -7.17 -65.65 83.26
CA LEU A 455 -6.57 -65.83 84.59
C LEU A 455 -7.52 -66.57 85.55
N LEU A 456 -8.81 -66.25 85.50
CA LEU A 456 -9.83 -66.92 86.31
C LEU A 456 -10.02 -68.37 85.86
N ASP A 457 -10.03 -68.65 84.56
CA ASP A 457 -10.14 -70.01 84.02
C ASP A 457 -8.91 -70.86 84.38
N LEU A 458 -7.70 -70.29 84.31
CA LEU A 458 -6.46 -70.95 84.77
C LEU A 458 -6.55 -71.32 86.26
N ARG A 459 -7.07 -70.41 87.10
CA ARG A 459 -7.31 -70.67 88.52
C ARG A 459 -8.46 -71.65 88.78
N LYS A 460 -9.42 -71.74 87.88
CA LYS A 460 -10.50 -72.74 87.94
C LYS A 460 -10.02 -74.13 87.53
N SER A 461 -9.05 -74.21 86.60
CA SER A 461 -8.41 -75.46 86.17
C SER A 461 -7.32 -75.97 87.10
N SER A 462 -6.73 -75.09 87.90
CA SER A 462 -5.90 -75.46 89.03
C SER A 462 -6.78 -75.52 90.27
N ASP A 463 -7.51 -76.63 90.42
CA ASP A 463 -8.03 -77.02 91.74
C ASP A 463 -6.87 -76.90 92.72
N VAL A 464 -6.98 -75.91 93.62
CA VAL A 464 -6.07 -75.73 94.73
C VAL A 464 -6.20 -76.98 95.58
N SER A 465 -5.26 -77.92 95.41
CA SER A 465 -5.09 -78.97 96.40
C SER A 465 -4.80 -78.25 97.73
N ALA A 466 -5.41 -78.68 98.82
CA ALA A 466 -5.30 -78.06 100.14
C ALA A 466 -3.85 -77.93 100.69
N LEU A 467 -2.85 -78.36 99.92
CA LEU A 467 -1.43 -78.29 100.22
C LEU A 467 -0.73 -77.02 99.66
N ASP A 468 -1.31 -76.33 98.67
CA ASP A 468 -0.68 -75.17 98.00
C ASP A 468 -1.06 -73.81 98.61
N VAL A 469 -1.53 -73.80 99.86
CA VAL A 469 -1.72 -72.55 100.63
C VAL A 469 -0.34 -72.05 101.06
N PRO A 470 0.10 -70.82 100.65
CA PRO A 470 1.36 -70.23 101.11
C PRO A 470 1.40 -70.17 102.65
N ASP A 471 2.55 -70.42 103.27
CA ASP A 471 2.66 -70.59 104.72
C ASP A 471 2.23 -69.34 105.52
N GLU A 472 2.27 -68.17 104.88
CA GLU A 472 1.73 -66.89 105.36
C GLU A 472 0.23 -66.97 105.67
N TYR A 473 -0.55 -67.71 104.87
CA TYR A 473 -1.98 -67.89 105.08
C TYR A 473 -2.30 -69.05 106.02
N LYS A 474 -1.41 -70.05 106.16
CA LYS A 474 -1.54 -71.09 107.19
C LYS A 474 -1.38 -70.50 108.59
N SER A 475 -0.38 -69.63 108.78
CA SER A 475 -0.17 -68.92 110.05
C SER A 475 -1.28 -67.90 110.38
N ALA A 476 -1.84 -67.22 109.37
CA ALA A 476 -3.02 -66.35 109.54
C ALA A 476 -4.32 -67.13 109.83
N PHE A 477 -4.45 -68.38 109.37
CA PHE A 477 -5.56 -69.27 109.69
C PHE A 477 -5.49 -69.77 111.14
N GLU A 478 -4.30 -70.20 111.59
CA GLU A 478 -4.08 -70.64 112.98
C GLU A 478 -4.28 -69.52 114.01
N SER A 479 -3.97 -68.27 113.64
CA SER A 479 -4.19 -67.08 114.48
C SER A 479 -5.60 -66.47 114.37
N GLY A 480 -6.47 -67.02 113.52
CA GLY A 480 -7.83 -66.53 113.32
C GLY A 480 -7.95 -65.19 112.58
N ALA A 481 -6.84 -64.61 112.09
CA ALA A 481 -6.78 -63.30 111.43
C ALA A 481 -6.96 -63.36 109.90
N LEU A 482 -7.01 -64.56 109.33
CA LEU A 482 -7.06 -64.83 107.88
C LEU A 482 -8.11 -64.01 107.13
N LEU A 483 -9.33 -63.95 107.68
CA LEU A 483 -10.47 -63.24 107.07
C LEU A 483 -10.23 -61.72 107.02
N GLN A 484 -9.53 -61.18 107.99
CA GLN A 484 -9.21 -59.74 108.08
C GLN A 484 -8.09 -59.35 107.10
N GLU A 485 -7.14 -60.27 106.90
CA GLU A 485 -6.00 -60.12 106.00
C GLU A 485 -6.41 -60.24 104.53
N LEU A 486 -7.21 -61.25 104.18
CA LEU A 486 -7.86 -61.37 102.87
C LEU A 486 -8.76 -60.17 102.57
N ALA A 487 -9.55 -59.71 103.55
CA ALA A 487 -10.39 -58.53 103.37
C ALA A 487 -9.59 -57.22 103.20
N ARG A 488 -8.35 -57.18 103.70
CA ARG A 488 -7.43 -56.04 103.55
C ARG A 488 -6.79 -56.05 102.16
N GLU A 489 -6.32 -57.20 101.68
CA GLU A 489 -5.79 -57.33 100.32
C GLU A 489 -6.87 -57.09 99.25
N PHE A 490 -8.07 -57.63 99.44
CA PHE A 490 -9.17 -57.42 98.50
C PHE A 490 -9.57 -55.94 98.42
N ARG A 491 -9.56 -55.22 99.56
CA ARG A 491 -9.80 -53.78 99.61
C ARG A 491 -8.69 -52.96 98.97
N ASN A 492 -7.43 -53.27 99.26
CA ASN A 492 -6.30 -52.44 98.84
C ASN A 492 -5.90 -52.69 97.39
N THR A 493 -6.01 -53.92 96.90
CA THR A 493 -5.44 -54.30 95.59
C THR A 493 -6.49 -54.37 94.50
N ILE A 494 -7.69 -54.87 94.79
CA ILE A 494 -8.74 -55.06 93.78
C ILE A 494 -9.67 -53.84 93.75
N LEU A 495 -10.19 -53.42 94.91
CA LEU A 495 -11.12 -52.29 94.98
C LEU A 495 -10.48 -50.96 94.57
N VAL A 496 -9.23 -50.67 94.97
CA VAL A 496 -8.54 -49.45 94.54
C VAL A 496 -8.29 -49.43 93.04
N ARG A 497 -7.90 -50.56 92.44
CA ARG A 497 -7.64 -50.66 91.00
C ARG A 497 -8.95 -50.51 90.22
N ILE A 498 -10.00 -51.24 90.59
CA ILE A 498 -11.33 -51.12 90.00
C ILE A 498 -11.86 -49.69 90.12
N LYS A 499 -11.70 -49.04 91.28
CA LYS A 499 -12.15 -47.66 91.50
C LYS A 499 -11.34 -46.65 90.69
N LYS A 500 -10.05 -46.90 90.44
CA LYS A 500 -9.21 -46.05 89.58
C LYS A 500 -9.64 -46.15 88.12
N THR A 501 -9.98 -47.36 87.63
CA THR A 501 -10.50 -47.58 86.28
C THR A 501 -11.93 -47.03 86.11
N LEU A 502 -12.80 -47.21 87.11
CA LEU A 502 -14.15 -46.63 87.11
C LEU A 502 -14.12 -45.10 87.17
N ASN A 503 -13.18 -44.51 87.91
CA ASN A 503 -13.04 -43.06 87.96
C ASN A 503 -12.52 -42.49 86.63
N SER A 504 -11.60 -43.17 85.92
CA SER A 504 -11.19 -42.75 84.57
C SER A 504 -12.33 -42.87 83.56
N LEU A 505 -13.19 -43.88 83.69
CA LEU A 505 -14.42 -44.00 82.90
C LEU A 505 -15.41 -42.88 83.24
N SER A 506 -15.70 -42.64 84.52
CA SER A 506 -16.64 -41.60 84.94
C SER A 506 -16.23 -40.19 84.49
N GLY A 507 -14.93 -39.88 84.46
CA GLY A 507 -14.43 -38.58 83.99
C GLY A 507 -14.70 -38.28 82.52
N GLY A 508 -14.87 -39.32 81.68
CA GLY A 508 -15.31 -39.22 80.29
C GLY A 508 -16.84 -39.16 80.15
N TRP A 509 -17.55 -39.94 80.96
CA TRP A 509 -19.02 -40.02 80.91
C TRP A 509 -19.71 -38.74 81.41
N THR A 510 -19.16 -38.08 82.44
CA THR A 510 -19.74 -36.81 82.93
C THR A 510 -19.54 -35.68 81.92
N ARG A 511 -18.49 -35.70 81.09
CA ARG A 511 -18.33 -34.74 79.99
C ARG A 511 -19.34 -35.01 78.88
N GLN A 512 -19.53 -36.26 78.45
CA GLN A 512 -20.49 -36.63 77.41
C GLN A 512 -21.97 -36.37 77.82
N LEU A 513 -22.34 -36.57 79.08
CA LEU A 513 -23.71 -36.33 79.57
C LEU A 513 -24.03 -34.84 79.77
N ILE A 514 -23.03 -33.99 80.06
CA ILE A 514 -23.23 -32.54 80.17
C ILE A 514 -23.42 -31.91 78.78
N THR A 515 -22.73 -32.39 77.74
CA THR A 515 -22.95 -31.93 76.37
C THR A 515 -24.31 -32.36 75.79
N ARG A 516 -24.86 -33.51 76.22
CA ARG A 516 -26.20 -33.97 75.82
C ARG A 516 -27.36 -33.26 76.54
N ARG A 517 -27.11 -32.56 77.64
CA ARG A 517 -28.16 -31.88 78.44
C ARG A 517 -28.25 -30.36 78.20
N ASN A 518 -27.23 -29.77 77.57
CA ASN A 518 -27.19 -28.35 77.19
C ASN A 518 -27.31 -28.12 75.67
N ARG A 519 -27.81 -29.10 74.91
CA ARG A 519 -28.28 -28.93 73.53
C ARG A 519 -29.79 -29.12 73.48
#